data_AF-A0A929SR63-F1
#
_entry.id   AF-A0A929SR63-F1
#
_cell.length_a   1.000
_cell.length_b   1.000
_cell.length_c   1.000
_cell.angle_alpha   90.00
_cell.angle_beta   90.00
_cell.angle_gamma   90.00
#
_symmetry.space_group_name_H-M   'P 1'
#
loop_
_entity.id
_entity.type
_entity.pdbx_description
1 polymer ?
#
loop_
_entity_poly.entity_id
_entity_poly.type
_entity_poly.pdbx_seq_one_letter_code
_entity_poly.pdbx_strand_id
1 'polypeptide(L)'
;MVIMLLKLGINKKGINGDVDSYIFNEKFSGLDLEKMKKIASNFVENIPIEYDQIEIYSYDTNAISKLEFMEVVKAFINSKRKIEVYHMVYDTDSEQYIRHRIK
;
A
#
# COMPACT_ATOMS: atom_id res chain seq x y z
N MET A 1 4.56 -10.31 22.87
CA MET A 1 3.47 -10.03 21.92
C MET A 1 3.99 -10.42 20.55
N VAL A 2 3.30 -11.30 19.82
CA VAL A 2 3.69 -11.62 18.44
C VAL A 2 3.19 -10.48 17.58
N ILE A 3 4.10 -9.79 16.90
CA ILE A 3 3.76 -8.72 15.95
C ILE A 3 3.35 -9.39 14.64
N MET A 4 2.13 -9.16 14.19
CA MET A 4 1.66 -9.66 12.90
C MET A 4 1.87 -8.60 11.81
N LEU A 5 2.55 -9.00 10.74
CA LEU A 5 2.88 -8.15 9.61
C LEU A 5 2.05 -8.56 8.39
N LEU A 6 1.48 -7.58 7.69
CA LEU A 6 0.87 -7.76 6.37
C LEU A 6 1.68 -7.00 5.31
N LYS A 7 2.17 -7.70 4.29
CA LYS A 7 2.85 -7.13 3.13
C LYS A 7 1.86 -6.89 2.01
N LEU A 8 1.74 -5.64 1.57
CA LEU A 8 0.79 -5.21 0.56
C LEU A 8 1.50 -4.67 -0.67
N GLY A 9 1.17 -5.22 -1.84
CA GLY A 9 1.44 -4.57 -3.10
C GLY A 9 0.33 -3.57 -3.44
N ILE A 10 0.67 -2.40 -3.98
CA ILE A 10 -0.37 -1.44 -4.39
C ILE A 10 -1.17 -2.00 -5.57
N ASN A 11 -0.50 -2.48 -6.61
CA ASN A 11 -1.15 -2.98 -7.82
C ASN A 11 -0.49 -4.29 -8.30
N LYS A 12 -1.32 -5.33 -8.47
CA LYS A 12 -0.87 -6.67 -8.91
C LYS A 12 -0.25 -6.69 -10.30
N LYS A 13 -0.63 -5.76 -11.18
CA LYS A 13 -0.07 -5.68 -12.53
C LYS A 13 1.28 -4.96 -12.57
N GLY A 14 1.64 -4.24 -11.50
CA GLY A 14 2.93 -3.56 -11.36
C GLY A 14 3.93 -4.34 -10.50
N ILE A 15 3.46 -5.12 -9.53
CA ILE A 15 4.28 -5.89 -8.59
C ILE A 15 4.01 -7.39 -8.79
N ASN A 16 5.03 -8.13 -9.19
CA ASN A 16 5.14 -9.58 -8.94
C ASN A 16 6.23 -9.76 -7.88
N GLY A 17 5.82 -9.87 -6.62
CA GLY A 17 6.73 -9.98 -5.48
C GLY A 17 6.15 -10.80 -4.34
N ASP A 18 6.97 -11.06 -3.32
CA ASP A 18 6.59 -11.73 -2.07
C ASP A 18 5.73 -10.80 -1.19
N VAL A 19 4.48 -10.59 -1.62
CA VAL A 19 3.45 -9.83 -0.89
C VAL A 19 2.22 -10.69 -0.67
N ASP A 20 1.52 -10.48 0.45
CA ASP A 20 0.38 -11.28 0.86
C ASP A 20 -0.88 -10.94 0.06
N SER A 21 -1.02 -9.68 -0.35
CA SER A 21 -2.20 -9.19 -1.07
C SER A 21 -1.91 -7.93 -1.89
N TYR A 22 -2.89 -7.56 -2.73
CA TYR A 22 -2.86 -6.36 -3.54
C TYR A 22 -4.08 -5.49 -3.27
N ILE A 23 -3.87 -4.18 -3.17
CA ILE A 23 -4.96 -3.23 -2.93
C ILE A 23 -5.80 -3.03 -4.20
N PHE A 24 -5.11 -2.87 -5.34
CA PHE A 24 -5.73 -2.70 -6.65
C PHE A 24 -5.49 -3.93 -7.53
N ASN A 25 -6.57 -4.42 -8.14
CA ASN A 25 -6.56 -5.60 -9.02
C ASN A 25 -6.92 -5.27 -10.49
N GLU A 26 -7.06 -3.98 -10.81
CA GLU A 26 -7.46 -3.50 -12.13
C GLU A 26 -6.53 -2.39 -12.64
N LYS A 27 -6.73 -1.97 -13.90
CA LYS A 27 -6.03 -0.81 -14.46
C LYS A 27 -6.92 0.41 -14.31
N PHE A 28 -6.32 1.53 -13.92
CA PHE A 28 -7.01 2.80 -13.81
C PHE A 28 -6.49 3.84 -14.80
N SER A 29 -7.29 4.89 -14.99
CA SER A 29 -6.94 6.13 -15.64
C SER A 29 -6.99 7.29 -14.63
N GLY A 30 -6.53 8.48 -15.02
CA GLY A 30 -6.60 9.67 -14.16
C GLY A 30 -8.02 10.11 -13.83
N LEU A 31 -9.02 9.68 -14.61
CA LEU A 31 -10.44 9.96 -14.36
C LEU A 31 -11.04 9.08 -13.25
N ASP A 32 -10.34 8.03 -12.83
CA ASP A 32 -10.83 7.05 -11.86
C ASP A 32 -10.47 7.37 -10.41
N LEU A 33 -10.06 8.61 -10.11
CA LEU A 33 -9.57 9.00 -8.77
C LEU A 33 -10.57 8.68 -7.64
N GLU A 34 -11.85 8.98 -7.85
CA GLU A 34 -12.91 8.67 -6.87
C GLU A 34 -13.09 7.17 -6.66
N LYS A 35 -12.86 6.37 -7.70
CA LYS A 35 -12.91 4.91 -7.62
C LYS A 35 -11.70 4.37 -6.85
N MET A 36 -10.50 4.87 -7.14
CA MET A 36 -9.27 4.54 -6.40
C MET A 36 -9.43 4.81 -4.90
N LYS A 37 -9.93 6.01 -4.56
CA LYS A 37 -10.17 6.44 -3.18
C LYS A 37 -11.14 5.48 -2.45
N LYS A 38 -12.26 5.13 -3.07
CA LYS A 38 -13.23 4.19 -2.49
C LYS A 38 -12.62 2.81 -2.25
N ILE A 39 -11.87 2.29 -3.22
CA ILE A 39 -11.22 0.98 -3.10
C ILE A 39 -10.16 1.00 -1.98
N ALA A 40 -9.32 2.03 -1.93
CA ALA A 40 -8.29 2.18 -0.90
C ALA A 40 -8.90 2.25 0.51
N SER A 41 -9.92 3.09 0.72
CA SER A 41 -10.61 3.19 2.01
C SER A 41 -11.25 1.87 2.43
N ASN A 42 -12.01 1.24 1.52
CA ASN A 42 -12.64 -0.05 1.79
C ASN A 42 -11.60 -1.12 2.14
N PHE A 43 -10.46 -1.15 1.44
CA PHE A 43 -9.39 -2.10 1.75
C PHE A 43 -8.87 -1.90 3.17
N VAL A 44 -8.48 -0.67 3.53
CA VAL A 44 -7.91 -0.34 4.85
C VAL A 44 -8.89 -0.65 6.00
N GLU A 45 -10.18 -0.39 5.80
CA GLU A 45 -11.22 -0.69 6.78
C GLU A 45 -11.42 -2.20 7.01
N ASN A 46 -11.20 -3.01 5.97
CA ASN A 46 -11.40 -4.46 6.02
C ASN A 46 -10.12 -5.27 6.34
N ILE A 47 -8.97 -4.62 6.58
CA ILE A 47 -7.78 -5.32 7.06
C ILE A 47 -8.14 -6.04 8.38
N PRO A 48 -7.75 -7.31 8.60
CA PRO A 48 -8.03 -7.99 9.87
C PRO A 48 -7.38 -7.30 11.09
N ILE A 49 -7.99 -7.42 12.27
CA ILE A 49 -7.54 -6.71 13.47
C ILE A 49 -6.25 -7.28 14.04
N GLU A 50 -5.91 -8.53 13.72
CA GLU A 50 -4.68 -9.17 14.18
C GLU A 50 -3.42 -8.51 13.64
N TYR A 51 -3.48 -7.77 12.54
CA TYR A 51 -2.31 -7.10 11.96
C TYR A 51 -1.94 -5.82 12.71
N ASP A 52 -0.72 -5.80 13.24
CA ASP A 52 -0.14 -4.66 13.96
C ASP A 52 0.66 -3.74 13.04
N GLN A 53 1.23 -4.31 11.97
CA GLN A 53 2.10 -3.61 11.04
C GLN A 53 1.73 -3.90 9.58
N ILE A 54 1.85 -2.87 8.75
CA ILE A 54 1.68 -2.96 7.30
C ILE A 54 2.96 -2.51 6.61
N GLU A 55 3.40 -3.28 5.61
CA GLU A 55 4.41 -2.85 4.65
C GLU A 55 3.77 -2.66 3.28
N ILE A 56 3.89 -1.45 2.73
CA ILE A 56 3.37 -1.09 1.42
C ILE A 56 4.53 -1.08 0.44
N TYR A 57 4.44 -1.96 -0.55
CA TYR A 57 5.35 -2.05 -1.68
C TYR A 57 4.73 -1.35 -2.88
N SER A 58 5.51 -0.49 -3.52
CA SER A 58 5.09 0.33 -4.67
C SER A 58 6.19 0.36 -5.72
N TYR A 59 5.84 0.25 -6.99
CA TYR A 59 6.74 0.66 -8.08
C TYR A 59 6.25 1.97 -8.67
N ASP A 60 7.06 3.00 -8.54
CA ASP A 60 6.80 4.30 -9.13
C ASP A 60 7.14 4.30 -10.63
N THR A 61 6.31 3.62 -11.41
CA THR A 61 6.56 3.45 -12.85
C THR A 61 5.88 4.50 -13.72
N ASN A 62 4.82 5.13 -13.22
CA ASN A 62 4.03 6.10 -13.96
C ASN A 62 3.15 6.95 -13.03
N ALA A 63 2.56 8.01 -13.58
CA ALA A 63 1.71 8.95 -12.83
C ALA A 63 0.46 8.30 -12.21
N ILE A 64 -0.14 7.28 -12.83
CA ILE A 64 -1.29 6.58 -12.25
C ILE A 64 -0.87 5.78 -11.02
N SER A 65 0.26 5.09 -11.07
CA SER A 65 0.80 4.37 -9.91
C SER A 65 1.13 5.30 -8.74
N LYS A 66 1.56 6.54 -9.01
CA LYS A 66 1.71 7.58 -7.97
C LYS A 66 0.37 7.94 -7.33
N LEU A 67 -0.68 8.13 -8.14
CA LEU A 67 -2.02 8.45 -7.63
C LEU A 67 -2.60 7.31 -6.80
N GLU A 68 -2.47 6.07 -7.28
CA GLU A 68 -2.85 4.85 -6.54
C GLU A 68 -2.18 4.84 -5.16
N PHE A 69 -0.86 5.05 -5.09
CA PHE A 69 -0.13 5.12 -3.83
C PHE A 69 -0.63 6.24 -2.92
N MET A 70 -0.81 7.44 -3.45
CA MET A 70 -1.29 8.59 -2.67
C MET A 70 -2.65 8.31 -2.03
N GLU A 71 -3.60 7.71 -2.76
CA GLU A 71 -4.91 7.39 -2.21
C GLU A 71 -4.85 6.30 -1.14
N VAL A 72 -3.95 5.32 -1.27
CA VAL A 72 -3.68 4.31 -0.24
C VAL A 72 -3.10 4.96 1.03
N VAL A 73 -2.08 5.80 0.89
CA VAL A 73 -1.46 6.49 2.04
C VAL A 73 -2.48 7.37 2.76
N LYS A 74 -3.30 8.13 2.02
CA LYS A 74 -4.40 8.92 2.60
C LYS A 74 -5.39 8.04 3.35
N ALA A 75 -5.79 6.90 2.79
CA ALA A 75 -6.71 5.97 3.45
C ALA A 75 -6.14 5.47 4.78
N PHE A 76 -4.85 5.10 4.81
CA PHE A 76 -4.18 4.70 6.05
C PHE A 76 -4.10 5.84 7.06
N ILE A 77 -3.63 7.03 6.68
CA ILE A 77 -3.50 8.17 7.60
C ILE A 77 -4.85 8.55 8.21
N ASN A 78 -5.92 8.59 7.40
CA ASN A 78 -7.25 8.96 7.85
C ASN A 78 -8.00 7.85 8.59
N SER A 79 -7.51 6.61 8.54
CA SER A 79 -8.10 5.50 9.29
C SER A 79 -7.93 5.71 10.79
N LYS A 80 -8.98 5.43 11.57
CA LYS A 80 -8.93 5.44 13.04
C LYS A 80 -8.12 4.27 13.63
N ARG A 81 -7.71 3.30 12.79
CA ARG A 81 -6.93 2.15 13.21
C ARG A 81 -5.54 2.56 13.67
N LYS A 82 -5.17 2.08 14.87
CA LYS A 82 -3.82 2.18 15.42
C LYS A 82 -2.98 1.04 14.85
N ILE A 83 -2.48 1.24 13.65
CA ILE A 83 -1.63 0.29 12.93
C ILE A 83 -0.40 1.05 12.43
N GLU A 84 0.79 0.45 12.57
CA GLU A 84 2.00 1.07 12.06
C GLU A 84 2.10 0.77 10.56
N VAL A 85 2.36 1.81 9.77
CA VAL A 85 2.40 1.66 8.31
C VAL A 85 3.74 2.11 7.80
N TYR A 86 4.34 1.28 6.96
CA TYR A 86 5.64 1.51 6.38
C TYR A 86 5.56 1.50 4.86
N HIS A 87 6.23 2.45 4.23
CA HIS A 87 6.53 2.43 2.81
C HIS A 87 7.87 1.74 2.59
N MET A 88 7.88 0.73 1.74
CA MET A 88 9.07 -0.02 1.36
C MET A 88 9.62 0.59 0.07
N VAL A 89 10.68 1.39 0.20
CA VAL A 89 11.34 2.07 -0.92
C VAL A 89 12.51 1.22 -1.37
N TYR A 90 12.55 0.85 -2.65
CA TYR A 90 13.69 0.11 -3.20
C TYR A 90 14.88 1.05 -3.38
N ASP A 91 15.99 0.71 -2.76
CA ASP A 91 17.26 1.40 -2.90
C ASP A 91 18.15 0.64 -3.89
N THR A 92 18.52 1.31 -4.98
CA THR A 92 19.29 0.69 -6.06
C THR A 92 20.76 0.48 -5.68
N ASP A 93 21.30 1.29 -4.79
CA ASP A 93 22.72 1.22 -4.40
C ASP A 93 22.98 0.02 -3.48
N SER A 94 22.08 -0.24 -2.54
CA SER A 94 22.14 -1.41 -1.64
C SER A 94 21.41 -2.65 -2.15
N GLU A 95 20.71 -2.54 -3.29
CA GLU A 95 19.82 -3.56 -3.87
C GLU A 95 18.75 -4.09 -2.90
N GLN A 96 18.31 -3.27 -1.95
CA GLN A 96 17.42 -3.66 -0.85
C GLN A 96 16.24 -2.70 -0.68
N TYR A 97 15.19 -3.18 0.00
CA TYR A 97 14.09 -2.31 0.41
C TYR A 97 14.41 -1.62 1.74
N ILE A 98 14.34 -0.29 1.75
CA ILE A 98 14.44 0.55 2.93
C ILE A 98 13.04 0.82 3.47
N ARG A 99 12.88 0.60 4.78
CA ARG A 99 11.60 0.71 5.49
C ARG A 99 11.41 2.12 6.05
N HIS A 100 10.42 2.85 5.54
CA HIS A 100 10.08 4.22 5.99
C HIS A 100 8.71 4.26 6.67
N ARG A 101 8.64 4.67 7.94
CA ARG A 101 7.36 4.79 8.66
C ARG A 101 6.56 5.99 8.16
N ILE A 102 5.28 5.78 7.84
CA ILE A 102 4.36 6.81 7.35
C ILE A 102 3.12 7.00 8.24
N LYS A 103 2.89 6.10 9.20
CA LYS A 103 1.88 6.20 10.26
C LYS A 103 2.33 5.46 11.52
#